data_AF-A0A9E3SR31-F1
#
_entry.id   AF-A0A9E3SR31-F1
#
_cell.length_a   1.000
_cell.length_b   1.000
_cell.length_c   1.000
_cell.angle_alpha   90.00
_cell.angle_beta   90.00
_cell.angle_gamma   90.00
#
_symmetry.space_group_name_H-M   'P 1'
#
loop_
_entity.id
_entity.type
_entity.pdbx_description
1 polymer ?
#
loop_
_entity_poly.entity_id
_entity_poly.type
_entity_poly.pdbx_seq_one_letter_code
_entity_poly.pdbx_strand_id
1 'polypeptide(L)'
;LRALPAANGTRELAERRDAFFARRDHFENLFRRVVQTGIDQGDFAAVDVPVFTRTLLGANNWVAVWYREGGRMNGTQIADQITETFLRALRP
;
A
#
# COMPACT_ATOMS: atom_id res chain seq x y z
N LEU A 1 -25.89 20.81 36.52
CA LEU A 1 -25.83 20.55 35.07
C LEU A 1 -24.42 20.84 34.56
N ARG A 2 -23.53 19.84 34.55
CA ARG A 2 -22.26 19.90 33.80
C ARG A 2 -22.46 19.03 32.56
N ALA A 3 -22.48 19.65 31.39
CA ALA A 3 -22.46 18.93 30.12
C ALA A 3 -21.10 18.21 29.98
N LEU A 4 -21.14 16.93 29.63
CA LEU A 4 -19.95 16.10 29.37
C LEU A 4 -19.28 16.52 28.03
N PRO A 5 -17.94 16.42 27.89
CA PRO A 5 -17.19 16.88 26.73
C PRO A 5 -17.23 15.89 25.54
N ALA A 6 -18.42 15.40 25.16
CA ALA A 6 -18.56 14.40 24.10
C ALA A 6 -18.16 14.94 22.70
N ALA A 7 -18.35 16.24 22.44
CA ALA A 7 -18.06 16.84 21.13
C ALA A 7 -16.56 16.89 20.79
N ASN A 8 -15.68 16.95 21.80
CA ASN A 8 -14.24 17.06 21.59
C ASN A 8 -13.63 15.72 21.13
N GLY A 9 -14.09 14.61 21.73
CA GLY A 9 -13.60 13.27 21.40
C GLY A 9 -14.00 12.80 20.00
N THR A 10 -15.24 13.07 19.56
CA THR A 10 -15.68 12.69 18.20
C THR A 10 -14.92 13.44 17.11
N ARG A 11 -14.61 14.73 17.34
CA ARG A 11 -13.84 15.55 16.41
C ARG A 11 -12.38 15.09 16.33
N GLU A 12 -11.74 14.85 17.47
CA GLU A 12 -10.36 14.35 17.53
C GLU A 12 -10.22 12.99 16.81
N LEU A 13 -11.19 12.09 16.98
CA LEU A 13 -11.21 10.81 16.27
C LEU A 13 -11.34 10.99 14.75
N ALA A 14 -12.19 11.92 14.29
CA ALA A 14 -12.33 12.23 12.87
C ALA A 14 -11.03 12.82 12.30
N GLU A 15 -10.39 13.74 13.00
CA GLU A 15 -9.12 14.36 12.58
C GLU A 15 -7.99 13.31 12.49
N ARG A 16 -7.89 12.39 13.47
CA ARG A 16 -6.92 11.27 13.43
C ARG A 16 -7.18 10.32 12.27
N ARG A 17 -8.45 10.01 11.98
CA ARG A 17 -8.85 9.18 10.85
C ARG A 17 -8.46 9.85 9.52
N ASP A 18 -8.74 11.14 9.37
CA ASP A 18 -8.47 11.87 8.14
C ASP A 18 -6.95 12.00 7.90
N ALA A 19 -6.19 12.27 8.96
CA ALA A 19 -4.72 12.25 8.89
C ALA A 19 -4.16 10.88 8.48
N PHE A 20 -4.75 9.79 8.99
CA PHE A 20 -4.38 8.42 8.60
C PHE A 20 -4.64 8.17 7.10
N PHE A 21 -5.83 8.53 6.61
CA PHE A 21 -6.15 8.36 5.18
C PHE A 21 -5.29 9.23 4.28
N ALA A 22 -5.05 10.50 4.65
CA ALA A 22 -4.16 11.38 3.90
C ALA A 22 -2.75 10.79 3.76
N ARG A 23 -2.20 10.22 4.84
CA ARG A 23 -0.89 9.56 4.81
C ARG A 23 -0.91 8.30 3.93
N ARG A 24 -1.96 7.48 4.03
CA ARG A 24 -2.12 6.28 3.21
C ARG A 24 -2.22 6.63 1.73
N ASP A 25 -3.00 7.64 1.39
CA ASP A 25 -3.23 8.08 0.01
C ASP A 25 -1.96 8.71 -0.57
N HIS A 26 -1.20 9.49 0.23
CA HIS A 26 0.11 9.99 -0.18
C HIS A 26 1.08 8.85 -0.51
N PHE A 27 1.14 7.82 0.33
CA PHE A 27 1.97 6.64 0.11
C PHE A 27 1.54 5.87 -1.15
N GLU A 28 0.25 5.60 -1.33
CA GLU A 28 -0.29 4.95 -2.53
C GLU A 28 0.05 5.74 -3.81
N ASN A 29 -0.02 7.07 -3.75
CA ASN A 29 0.30 7.94 -4.88
C ASN A 29 1.78 7.90 -5.30
N LEU A 30 2.71 7.58 -4.40
CA LEU A 30 4.12 7.38 -4.77
C LEU A 30 4.26 6.19 -5.73
N PHE A 31 3.61 5.07 -5.44
CA PHE A 31 3.64 3.88 -6.29
C PHE A 31 2.92 4.10 -7.61
N ARG A 32 1.74 4.73 -7.58
CA ARG A 32 0.99 5.07 -8.80
C ARG A 32 1.84 5.87 -9.79
N ARG A 33 2.60 6.85 -9.29
CA ARG A 33 3.52 7.65 -10.12
C ARG A 33 4.57 6.78 -10.79
N VAL A 34 5.24 5.91 -10.04
CA VAL A 34 6.28 5.02 -10.59
C VAL A 34 5.71 4.12 -11.70
N VAL A 35 4.57 3.48 -11.46
CA VAL A 35 3.94 2.60 -12.45
C VAL A 35 3.53 3.38 -13.69
N GLN A 36 2.88 4.54 -13.53
CA GLN A 36 2.47 5.38 -14.65
C GLN A 36 3.68 5.87 -15.46
N THR A 37 4.74 6.34 -14.79
CA THR A 37 5.95 6.81 -15.47
C THR A 37 6.61 5.69 -16.28
N GLY A 38 6.69 4.46 -15.76
CA GLY A 38 7.23 3.34 -16.53
C GLY A 38 6.37 2.97 -17.74
N ILE A 39 5.04 3.10 -17.65
CA ILE A 39 4.14 2.93 -18.80
C ILE A 39 4.39 4.02 -19.84
N ASP A 40 4.46 5.29 -19.41
CA ASP A 40 4.66 6.44 -20.29
C ASP A 40 6.02 6.37 -21.02
N GLN A 41 7.03 5.77 -20.39
CA GLN A 41 8.37 5.57 -20.94
C GLN A 41 8.48 4.32 -21.84
N GLY A 42 7.48 3.44 -21.83
CA GLY A 42 7.52 2.15 -22.52
C GLY A 42 8.33 1.06 -21.80
N ASP A 43 8.79 1.33 -20.58
CA ASP A 43 9.51 0.36 -19.75
C ASP A 43 8.57 -0.69 -19.15
N PHE A 44 7.31 -0.33 -18.91
CA PHE A 44 6.27 -1.21 -18.36
C PHE A 44 5.09 -1.40 -19.32
N ALA A 45 4.52 -2.60 -19.33
CA ALA A 45 3.25 -2.89 -19.98
C ALA A 45 2.10 -2.05 -19.41
N ALA A 46 1.14 -1.70 -20.26
CA ALA A 46 -0.05 -0.98 -19.86
C ALA A 46 -0.93 -1.83 -18.93
N VAL A 47 -1.21 -1.29 -17.73
CA VAL A 47 -2.09 -1.88 -16.72
C VAL A 47 -3.04 -0.83 -16.16
N ASP A 48 -4.12 -1.25 -15.50
CA ASP A 48 -4.88 -0.35 -14.64
C ASP A 48 -4.04 0.02 -13.41
N VAL A 49 -3.41 1.20 -13.44
CA VAL A 49 -2.50 1.70 -12.40
C VAL A 49 -3.14 1.69 -10.99
N PRO A 50 -4.39 2.17 -10.80
CA PRO A 50 -5.10 2.05 -9.53
C PRO A 50 -5.21 0.62 -8.98
N VAL A 51 -5.65 -0.32 -9.81
CA VAL A 51 -5.87 -1.72 -9.40
C VAL A 51 -4.54 -2.43 -9.14
N PHE A 52 -3.56 -2.24 -10.02
CA PHE A 52 -2.24 -2.82 -9.89
C PHE A 52 -1.56 -2.38 -8.59
N THR A 53 -1.56 -1.07 -8.32
CA THR A 53 -0.92 -0.51 -7.12
C THR A 53 -1.56 -1.05 -5.83
N ARG A 54 -2.89 -1.13 -5.76
CA ARG A 54 -3.57 -1.64 -4.57
C ARG A 54 -3.34 -3.14 -4.36
N THR A 55 -3.26 -3.90 -5.44
CA THR A 55 -2.90 -5.33 -5.39
C THR A 55 -1.49 -5.52 -4.84
N LEU A 56 -0.51 -4.74 -5.33
CA LEU A 56 0.87 -4.72 -4.82
C LEU A 56 0.94 -4.39 -3.34
N LEU A 57 0.31 -3.27 -2.93
CA LEU A 57 0.30 -2.85 -1.53
C LEU A 57 -0.42 -3.84 -0.62
N GLY A 58 -1.52 -4.43 -1.10
CA GLY A 58 -2.23 -5.49 -0.39
C GLY A 58 -1.36 -6.71 -0.16
N ALA A 59 -0.66 -7.19 -1.18
CA ALA A 59 0.28 -8.30 -1.08
C ALA A 59 1.38 -8.02 -0.05
N ASN A 60 2.01 -6.84 -0.12
CA ASN A 60 3.04 -6.42 0.83
C ASN A 60 2.50 -6.33 2.28
N ASN A 61 1.35 -5.69 2.48
CA ASN A 61 0.76 -5.54 3.81
C ASN A 61 0.36 -6.89 4.42
N TRP A 62 -0.09 -7.84 3.58
CA TRP A 62 -0.49 -9.15 4.06
C TRP A 62 0.67 -9.97 4.61
N VAL A 63 1.92 -9.71 4.19
CA VAL A 63 3.13 -10.38 4.71
C VAL A 63 3.19 -10.30 6.24
N ALA A 64 2.85 -9.14 6.82
CA ALA A 64 2.87 -8.95 8.28
C ALA A 64 1.86 -9.85 9.03
N VAL A 65 0.85 -10.37 8.35
CA VAL A 65 -0.19 -11.22 8.96
C VAL A 65 0.24 -12.68 9.04
N TRP A 66 1.00 -13.19 8.07
CA TRP A 66 1.31 -14.63 7.97
C TRP A 66 2.79 -14.96 8.06
N TYR A 67 3.69 -13.98 7.94
CA TYR A 67 5.14 -14.20 8.05
C TYR A 67 5.49 -14.76 9.42
N ARG A 68 6.37 -15.75 9.43
CA ARG A 68 6.91 -16.36 10.65
C ARG A 68 8.41 -16.55 10.48
N GLU A 69 9.17 -16.15 11.50
CA GLU A 69 10.59 -16.48 11.55
C GLU A 69 10.78 -18.00 11.63
N GLY A 70 11.81 -18.54 10.96
CA GLY A 70 12.02 -19.98 10.82
C GLY A 70 11.00 -20.71 9.93
N GLY A 71 10.16 -19.97 9.20
CA GLY A 71 9.25 -20.52 8.21
C GLY A 71 9.95 -21.03 6.94
N ARG A 72 9.14 -21.45 5.95
CA ARG A 72 9.62 -21.98 4.65
C ARG A 72 10.55 -21.02 3.90
N MET A 73 10.35 -19.71 4.06
CA MET A 73 11.15 -18.65 3.43
C MET A 73 11.42 -17.56 4.45
N ASN A 74 12.64 -17.00 4.41
CA ASN A 74 12.96 -15.81 5.18
C ASN A 74 12.37 -14.55 4.54
N GLY A 75 12.42 -13.41 5.24
CA GLY A 75 11.84 -12.15 4.78
C GLY A 75 12.40 -11.67 3.43
N THR A 76 13.70 -11.81 3.19
CA THR A 76 14.33 -11.42 1.92
C THR A 76 13.82 -12.26 0.76
N GLN A 77 13.75 -13.58 0.93
CA GLN A 77 13.24 -14.50 -0.10
C GLN A 77 11.77 -14.21 -0.45
N ILE A 78 10.96 -13.81 0.54
CA ILE A 78 9.57 -13.40 0.30
C ILE A 78 9.52 -12.09 -0.47
N ALA A 79 10.34 -11.09 -0.10
CA ALA A 79 10.42 -9.81 -0.78
C ALA A 79 10.85 -9.98 -2.25
N ASP A 80 11.86 -10.82 -2.51
CA ASP A 80 12.33 -11.14 -3.86
C ASP A 80 11.22 -11.80 -4.70
N GLN A 81 10.51 -12.78 -4.12
CA GLN A 81 9.42 -13.48 -4.80
C GLN A 81 8.26 -12.54 -5.14
N ILE A 82 7.87 -11.65 -4.24
CA ILE A 82 6.81 -10.67 -4.47
C ILE A 82 7.26 -9.69 -5.56
N THR A 83 8.48 -9.15 -5.45
CA THR A 83 9.04 -8.20 -6.42
C THR A 83 9.07 -8.80 -7.82
N GLU A 84 9.61 -10.01 -7.98
CA GLU A 84 9.68 -10.69 -9.27
C GLU A 84 8.29 -10.95 -9.86
N THR A 85 7.31 -11.30 -9.01
CA THR A 85 5.92 -11.53 -9.45
C THR A 85 5.31 -10.26 -10.08
N PHE A 86 5.47 -9.11 -9.41
CA PHE A 86 4.92 -7.85 -9.91
C PHE A 86 5.72 -7.28 -11.09
N LEU A 87 7.05 -7.40 -11.08
CA LEU A 87 7.87 -6.95 -12.22
C LEU A 87 7.59 -7.78 -13.48
N ARG A 88 7.36 -9.10 -13.35
CA ARG A 88 6.93 -9.93 -14.47
C ARG A 88 5.60 -9.48 -15.07
N ALA A 89 4.65 -9.09 -14.22
CA ALA A 89 3.36 -8.60 -14.65
C ALA A 89 3.43 -7.25 -15.39
N LEU A 90 4.53 -6.51 -15.24
CA LEU A 90 4.79 -5.24 -15.93
C LEU A 90 5.69 -5.39 -17.16
N ARG A 91 6.09 -6.61 -17.57
CA ARG A 91 6.93 -6.78 -18.75
C ARG A 91 6.15 -6.42 -20.04
N PRO A 92 6.68 -5.51 -20.89
CA PRO A 92 6.06 -5.12 -22.17
C PRO A 92 5.79 -6.27 -23.13
#